data_AF-A0AAN4YBS7-F1
#
_entry.id   AF-A0AAN4YBS7-F1
#
_cell.length_a   1.000
_cell.length_b   1.000
_cell.length_c   1.000
_cell.angle_alpha   90.00
_cell.angle_beta   90.00
_cell.angle_gamma   90.00
#
_symmetry.space_group_name_H-M   'P 1'
#
loop_
_entity.id
_entity.type
_entity.pdbx_description
1 polymer ?
#
loop_
_entity_poly.entity_id
_entity_poly.type
_entity_poly.pdbx_seq_one_letter_code
_entity_poly.pdbx_strand_id
1 'polypeptide(L)'
;MGPKKGGENSKKAAGNARKADAARKKAERDALLAAEEASQPSKPKGKSNQPVKKSRGLDLSQLDDQPASRKGAALNASGIDNALDALSLTGKESSKIDRHPERRFKAAYAAYEARRMPEVEQENPGLRRQQRIELIKKEFDKSEENPFNQAHVSFDASKDEIAAVRDAERKKTEARLTK
;
A
#
# COMPACT_ATOMS: atom_id res chain seq x y z
N MET A 1 -34.46 26.32 41.41
CA MET A 1 -35.05 26.42 40.05
C MET A 1 -34.14 27.29 39.20
N GLY A 2 -33.60 26.78 38.08
CA GLY A 2 -32.77 27.56 37.12
C GLY A 2 -33.60 28.57 36.28
N PRO A 3 -33.06 29.23 35.24
CA PRO A 3 -32.36 28.55 34.13
C PRO A 3 -31.14 29.28 33.50
N LYS A 4 -30.55 28.60 32.50
CA LYS A 4 -29.26 28.78 31.84
C LYS A 4 -29.19 29.92 30.80
N LYS A 5 -28.04 30.60 30.70
CA LYS A 5 -27.59 31.38 29.52
C LYS A 5 -26.17 30.97 29.14
N GLY A 6 -26.00 30.16 28.08
CA GLY A 6 -24.67 29.72 27.63
C GLY A 6 -24.63 28.98 26.29
N GLY A 7 -25.60 29.21 25.40
CA GLY A 7 -25.80 28.37 24.20
C GLY A 7 -25.47 28.99 22.84
N GLU A 8 -25.41 30.33 22.70
CA GLU A 8 -25.38 30.95 21.37
C GLU A 8 -23.98 31.27 20.83
N ASN A 9 -22.96 31.45 21.68
CA ASN A 9 -21.60 31.77 21.21
C ASN A 9 -20.76 30.55 20.80
N SER A 10 -21.06 29.35 21.30
CA SER A 10 -20.28 28.14 20.98
C SER A 10 -20.55 27.59 19.57
N LYS A 11 -21.77 27.77 19.03
CA LYS A 11 -22.12 27.36 17.66
C LYS A 11 -21.48 28.23 16.58
N LYS A 12 -21.33 29.55 16.80
CA LYS A 12 -20.65 30.44 15.84
C LYS A 12 -19.13 30.23 15.82
N ALA A 13 -18.50 29.98 16.96
CA ALA A 13 -17.06 29.69 17.04
C ALA A 13 -16.69 28.36 16.36
N ALA A 14 -17.49 27.30 16.56
CA ALA A 14 -17.27 25.99 15.92
C ALA A 14 -17.47 26.02 14.40
N GLY A 15 -18.40 26.85 13.89
CA GLY A 15 -18.63 27.03 12.46
C GLY A 15 -17.50 27.77 11.75
N ASN A 16 -16.84 28.72 12.44
CA ASN A 16 -15.74 29.48 11.86
C ASN A 16 -14.43 28.68 11.86
N ALA A 17 -14.18 27.86 12.90
CA ALA A 17 -13.03 26.95 12.95
C ALA A 17 -13.07 25.90 11.82
N ARG A 18 -14.23 25.28 11.57
CA ARG A 18 -14.40 24.30 10.48
C ARG A 18 -14.18 24.90 9.09
N LYS A 19 -14.51 26.18 8.89
CA LYS A 19 -14.27 26.89 7.63
C LYS A 19 -12.79 27.25 7.45
N ALA A 20 -12.10 27.62 8.53
CA ALA A 20 -10.66 27.88 8.50
C ALA A 20 -9.84 26.61 8.22
N ASP A 21 -10.22 25.48 8.81
CA ASP A 21 -9.55 24.19 8.57
C ASP A 21 -9.81 23.65 7.16
N ALA A 22 -11.02 23.82 6.62
CA ALA A 22 -11.33 23.44 5.24
C ALA A 22 -10.56 24.29 4.22
N ALA A 23 -10.41 25.59 4.48
CA ALA A 23 -9.61 26.48 3.63
C ALA A 23 -8.12 26.12 3.66
N ARG A 24 -7.57 25.76 4.82
CA ARG A 24 -6.18 25.30 4.95
C ARG A 24 -5.93 23.99 4.22
N LYS A 25 -6.82 23.01 4.37
CA LYS A 25 -6.71 21.71 3.66
C LYS A 25 -6.83 21.85 2.14
N LYS A 26 -7.65 22.79 1.66
CA LYS A 26 -7.76 23.09 0.23
C LYS A 26 -6.49 23.76 -0.30
N ALA A 27 -5.93 24.71 0.45
CA ALA A 27 -4.69 25.38 0.08
C ALA A 27 -3.48 24.43 0.04
N GLU A 28 -3.38 23.50 0.99
CA GLU A 28 -2.32 22.47 0.96
C GLU A 28 -2.48 21.52 -0.23
N ARG A 29 -3.71 21.11 -0.55
CA ARG A 29 -3.97 20.25 -1.71
C ARG A 29 -3.62 20.94 -3.03
N ASP A 30 -4.02 22.20 -3.20
CA ASP A 30 -3.69 22.97 -4.41
C ASP A 30 -2.18 23.24 -4.51
N ALA A 31 -1.49 23.45 -3.39
CA ALA A 31 -0.03 23.60 -3.38
C ALA A 31 0.70 22.30 -3.76
N LEU A 32 0.21 21.14 -3.29
CA LEU A 32 0.73 19.82 -3.69
C LEU A 32 0.49 19.54 -5.18
N LEU A 33 -0.69 19.88 -5.70
CA LEU A 33 -1.04 19.69 -7.11
C LEU A 33 -0.20 20.60 -8.02
N ALA A 34 0.05 21.85 -7.60
CA ALA A 34 0.92 22.77 -8.33
C ALA A 34 2.40 22.33 -8.31
N ALA A 35 2.89 21.78 -7.18
CA ALA A 35 4.23 21.22 -7.10
C ALA A 35 4.38 19.96 -7.96
N GLU A 36 3.33 19.13 -8.03
CA GLU A 36 3.28 17.96 -8.91
C GLU A 36 3.27 18.37 -10.39
N GLU A 37 2.46 19.37 -10.77
CA GLU A 37 2.38 19.90 -12.14
C GLU A 37 3.69 20.61 -12.57
N ALA A 38 4.36 21.30 -11.65
CA ALA A 38 5.68 21.90 -11.91
C ALA A 38 6.81 20.86 -12.00
N SER A 39 6.67 19.72 -11.32
CA SER A 39 7.63 18.60 -11.40
C SER A 39 7.46 17.78 -12.68
N GLN A 40 6.31 17.92 -13.38
CA GLN A 40 6.14 17.28 -14.68
C GLN A 40 7.08 17.95 -15.70
N PRO A 41 7.92 17.16 -16.39
CA PRO A 41 8.87 17.71 -17.35
C PRO A 41 8.12 18.35 -18.52
N SER A 42 7.99 19.67 -18.49
CA SER A 42 7.62 20.46 -19.66
C SER A 42 8.79 20.39 -20.65
N LYS A 43 8.71 19.44 -21.59
CA LYS A 43 9.65 19.41 -22.72
C LYS A 43 9.64 20.79 -23.40
N PRO A 44 10.77 21.51 -23.44
CA PRO A 44 10.83 22.75 -24.19
C PRO A 44 10.56 22.44 -25.66
N LYS A 45 9.60 23.17 -26.25
CA LYS A 45 9.39 23.18 -27.70
C LYS A 45 10.63 23.75 -28.38
N GLY A 46 11.59 22.88 -28.67
CA GLY A 46 12.64 23.15 -29.64
C GLY A 46 12.00 23.40 -31.00
N LYS A 47 12.41 24.50 -31.65
CA LYS A 47 12.15 24.77 -33.06
C LYS A 47 12.77 23.64 -33.89
N SER A 48 11.95 22.71 -34.36
CA SER A 48 12.30 21.79 -35.44
C SER A 48 11.16 21.78 -36.46
N ASN A 49 11.50 22.10 -37.71
CA ASN A 49 10.62 22.10 -38.88
C ASN A 49 9.59 20.96 -38.85
N GLN A 50 8.31 21.33 -38.85
CA GLN A 50 7.19 20.41 -38.97
C GLN A 50 6.90 20.14 -40.47
N PRO A 51 7.00 18.89 -40.97
CA PRO A 51 6.31 18.52 -42.19
C PRO A 51 4.81 18.34 -41.90
N VAL A 52 4.02 18.74 -42.89
CA VAL A 52 2.55 18.82 -42.93
C VAL A 52 1.86 17.58 -42.34
N LYS A 53 0.92 17.81 -41.41
CA LYS A 53 0.00 16.81 -40.87
C LYS A 53 -0.87 16.23 -41.99
N LYS A 54 -0.67 14.96 -42.32
CA LYS A 54 -1.70 14.12 -42.93
C LYS A 54 -2.42 13.42 -41.78
N SER A 55 -3.69 13.73 -41.60
CA SER A 55 -4.61 13.01 -40.71
C SER A 55 -4.79 11.58 -41.22
N ARG A 56 -3.81 10.71 -40.95
CA ARG A 56 -4.02 9.27 -40.96
C ARG A 56 -4.61 8.98 -39.58
N GLY A 57 -5.89 8.60 -39.55
CA GLY A 57 -6.54 8.17 -38.32
C GLY A 57 -5.65 7.18 -37.58
N LEU A 58 -5.69 7.24 -36.25
CA LEU A 58 -5.03 6.26 -35.40
C LEU A 58 -5.61 4.89 -35.78
N ASP A 59 -4.84 4.12 -36.55
CA ASP A 59 -5.24 2.81 -37.02
C ASP A 59 -5.09 1.83 -35.85
N LEU A 60 -6.18 1.66 -35.11
CA LEU A 60 -6.27 0.76 -33.96
C LEU A 60 -6.17 -0.72 -34.36
N SER A 61 -6.18 -1.06 -35.67
CA SER A 61 -6.01 -2.45 -36.12
C SER A 61 -4.67 -3.03 -35.70
N GLN A 62 -3.64 -2.19 -35.55
CA GLN A 62 -2.31 -2.63 -35.13
C GLN A 62 -2.23 -2.98 -33.62
N LEU A 63 -3.26 -2.64 -32.83
CA LEU A 63 -3.37 -3.03 -31.43
C LEU A 63 -4.07 -4.38 -31.25
N ASP A 64 -4.82 -4.85 -32.25
CA ASP A 64 -5.53 -6.14 -32.23
C ASP A 64 -4.64 -7.30 -32.75
N ASP A 65 -3.72 -7.00 -33.67
CA ASP A 65 -2.77 -7.97 -34.25
C ASP A 65 -1.46 -8.11 -33.46
N GLN A 66 -1.29 -7.41 -32.33
CA GLN A 66 -0.23 -7.76 -31.39
C GLN A 66 -0.78 -8.89 -30.53
N PRO A 67 -0.37 -10.16 -30.74
CA PRO A 67 -0.76 -11.22 -29.83
C PRO A 67 -0.31 -10.74 -28.46
N ALA A 68 -1.25 -10.68 -27.50
CA ALA A 68 -0.97 -10.60 -26.09
C ALA A 68 -0.10 -11.82 -25.73
N SER A 69 1.19 -11.74 -26.07
CA SER A 69 2.20 -12.74 -25.81
C SER A 69 2.72 -12.61 -24.38
N ARG A 70 2.02 -11.84 -23.55
CA ARG A 70 1.77 -12.29 -22.20
C ARG A 70 0.43 -12.96 -22.23
N LYS A 71 0.45 -14.29 -22.17
CA LYS A 71 -0.65 -15.13 -21.71
C LYS A 71 -1.13 -14.54 -20.39
N GLY A 72 -1.96 -13.50 -20.47
CA GLY A 72 -2.79 -13.04 -19.38
C GLY A 72 -3.80 -14.13 -19.23
N ALA A 73 -3.42 -15.21 -18.54
CA ALA A 73 -4.40 -16.03 -17.86
C ALA A 73 -5.33 -15.02 -17.21
N ALA A 74 -6.63 -15.05 -17.54
CA ALA A 74 -7.59 -14.17 -16.91
C ALA A 74 -7.52 -14.49 -15.42
N LEU A 75 -6.74 -13.71 -14.68
CA LEU A 75 -6.53 -13.88 -13.27
C LEU A 75 -7.85 -13.46 -12.63
N ASN A 76 -8.58 -14.42 -12.08
CA ASN A 76 -9.87 -14.20 -11.43
C ASN A 76 -9.64 -13.54 -10.07
N ALA A 77 -9.28 -12.26 -10.09
CA ALA A 77 -9.05 -11.44 -8.91
C ALA A 77 -10.37 -10.92 -8.33
N SER A 78 -11.28 -11.82 -7.96
CA SER A 78 -12.51 -11.43 -7.25
C SER A 78 -12.19 -11.23 -5.76
N GLY A 79 -12.35 -10.00 -5.26
CA GLY A 79 -12.01 -9.61 -3.89
C GLY A 79 -10.70 -8.84 -3.76
N ILE A 80 -10.56 -8.06 -2.68
CA ILE A 80 -9.43 -7.15 -2.46
C ILE A 80 -8.12 -7.94 -2.33
N ASP A 81 -8.12 -9.03 -1.55
CA ASP A 81 -6.91 -9.82 -1.29
C ASP A 81 -6.39 -10.49 -2.57
N ASN A 82 -7.29 -11.06 -3.37
CA ASN A 82 -6.95 -11.64 -4.67
C ASN A 82 -6.45 -10.59 -5.68
N ALA A 83 -6.97 -9.35 -5.64
CA ALA A 83 -6.47 -8.26 -6.46
C ALA A 83 -5.08 -7.77 -6.02
N LEU A 84 -4.80 -7.75 -4.71
CA LEU A 84 -3.47 -7.44 -4.18
C LEU A 84 -2.44 -8.53 -4.55
N ASP A 85 -2.84 -9.79 -4.55
CA ASP A 85 -1.99 -10.89 -5.04
C ASP A 85 -1.72 -10.76 -6.54
N ALA A 86 -2.74 -10.45 -7.35
CA ALA A 86 -2.60 -10.20 -8.78
C ALA A 86 -1.61 -9.07 -9.07
N LEU A 87 -1.68 -7.99 -8.27
CA LEU A 87 -0.76 -6.87 -8.37
C LEU A 87 0.65 -7.25 -7.92
N SER A 88 0.79 -8.05 -6.88
CA SER A 88 2.09 -8.53 -6.38
C SER A 88 2.79 -9.46 -7.38
N LEU A 89 2.02 -10.22 -8.18
CA LEU A 89 2.53 -11.02 -9.29
C LEU A 89 3.01 -10.19 -10.48
N THR A 90 2.36 -9.06 -10.75
CA THR A 90 2.69 -8.17 -11.88
C THR A 90 3.69 -7.07 -11.54
N GLY A 91 3.86 -6.76 -10.26
CA GLY A 91 4.79 -5.77 -9.73
C GLY A 91 6.25 -6.22 -9.82
N LYS A 92 7.14 -5.30 -10.23
CA LYS A 92 8.59 -5.53 -10.31
C LYS A 92 9.26 -5.66 -8.93
N GLU A 93 8.56 -5.25 -7.88
CA GLU A 93 8.97 -5.35 -6.47
C GLU A 93 8.65 -6.73 -5.89
N SER A 94 9.13 -7.81 -6.53
CA SER A 94 9.02 -9.12 -5.90
C SER A 94 10.00 -9.18 -4.74
N SER A 95 9.44 -9.00 -3.54
CA SER A 95 10.05 -9.03 -2.22
C SER A 95 11.30 -9.89 -2.15
N LYS A 96 12.41 -9.30 -1.72
CA LYS A 96 13.64 -10.06 -1.43
C LYS A 96 13.30 -11.10 -0.37
N ILE A 97 13.19 -12.38 -0.76
CA ILE A 97 13.05 -13.49 0.19
C ILE A 97 14.12 -13.34 1.26
N ASP A 98 13.68 -13.31 2.52
CA ASP A 98 14.56 -13.16 3.66
C ASP A 98 15.27 -14.48 3.98
N ARG A 99 16.54 -14.37 4.36
CA ARG A 99 17.38 -15.48 4.82
C ARG A 99 17.47 -15.55 6.34
N HIS A 100 17.08 -14.47 7.04
CA HIS A 100 17.22 -14.36 8.49
C HIS A 100 15.94 -13.83 9.16
N PRO A 101 14.85 -14.62 9.14
CA PRO A 101 13.62 -14.24 9.82
C PRO A 101 13.83 -13.99 11.32
N GLU A 102 14.71 -14.75 11.99
CA GLU A 102 15.06 -14.55 13.41
C GLU A 102 15.60 -13.14 13.72
N ARG A 103 16.41 -12.57 12.83
CA ARG A 103 16.99 -11.24 13.01
C ARG A 103 15.94 -10.15 12.82
N ARG A 104 15.00 -10.37 11.89
CA ARG A 104 13.91 -9.42 11.63
C ARG A 104 12.79 -9.52 12.66
N PHE A 105 12.57 -10.69 13.25
CA PHE A 105 11.51 -10.91 14.24
C PHE A 105 11.57 -9.89 15.37
N LYS A 106 12.75 -9.64 15.95
CA LYS A 106 12.89 -8.67 17.04
C LYS A 106 12.51 -7.25 16.63
N ALA A 107 12.91 -6.82 15.42
CA ALA A 107 12.60 -5.50 14.91
C ALA A 107 11.12 -5.36 14.53
N ALA A 108 10.57 -6.37 13.85
CA ALA A 108 9.16 -6.43 13.48
C ALA A 108 8.25 -6.46 14.72
N TYR A 109 8.60 -7.28 15.72
CA TYR A 109 7.89 -7.33 16.99
C TYR A 109 7.95 -6.00 17.74
N ALA A 110 9.12 -5.34 17.79
CA ALA A 110 9.23 -4.03 18.43
C ALA A 110 8.42 -2.95 17.72
N ALA A 111 8.38 -2.97 16.38
CA ALA A 111 7.55 -2.06 15.59
C ALA A 111 6.05 -2.31 15.83
N TYR A 112 5.64 -3.59 15.90
CA TYR A 112 4.28 -3.98 16.18
C TYR A 112 3.85 -3.63 17.61
N GLU A 113 4.69 -3.92 18.60
CA GLU A 113 4.47 -3.56 20.00
C GLU A 113 4.28 -2.05 20.15
N ALA A 114 5.14 -1.24 19.55
CA ALA A 114 5.04 0.22 19.64
C ALA A 114 3.73 0.78 19.07
N ARG A 115 3.22 0.19 17.97
CA ARG A 115 1.93 0.58 17.37
C ARG A 115 0.73 0.07 18.18
N ARG A 116 0.78 -1.21 18.60
CA ARG A 116 -0.36 -1.93 19.18
C ARG A 116 -0.52 -1.70 20.68
N MET A 117 0.55 -1.39 21.40
CA MET A 117 0.51 -1.05 22.83
C MET A 117 -0.59 -0.02 23.16
N PRO A 118 -0.57 1.21 22.63
CA PRO A 118 -1.57 2.22 22.98
C PRO A 118 -3.01 1.82 22.64
N GLU A 119 -3.22 1.04 21.58
CA GLU A 119 -4.54 0.52 21.20
C GLU A 119 -5.03 -0.48 22.26
N VAL A 120 -4.18 -1.42 22.68
CA VAL A 120 -4.50 -2.40 23.72
C VAL A 120 -4.67 -1.75 25.10
N GLU A 121 -3.97 -0.65 25.40
CA GLU A 121 -4.20 0.10 26.64
C GLU A 121 -5.58 0.77 26.68
N GLN A 122 -6.08 1.23 25.52
CA GLN A 122 -7.41 1.82 25.40
C GLN A 122 -8.52 0.77 25.41
N GLU A 123 -8.32 -0.35 24.73
CA GLU A 123 -9.29 -1.46 24.70
C GLU A 123 -9.35 -2.19 26.05
N ASN A 124 -8.19 -2.35 26.70
CA ASN A 124 -8.03 -3.13 27.92
C ASN A 124 -7.31 -2.33 29.04
N PRO A 125 -7.94 -1.26 29.56
CA PRO A 125 -7.33 -0.38 30.56
C PRO A 125 -7.05 -1.07 31.90
N GLY A 126 -7.67 -2.22 32.17
CA GLY A 126 -7.46 -3.00 33.41
C GLY A 126 -6.34 -4.05 33.36
N LEU A 127 -5.79 -4.37 32.18
CA LEU A 127 -4.72 -5.37 32.07
C LEU A 127 -3.37 -4.78 32.48
N ARG A 128 -2.56 -5.58 33.20
CA ARG A 128 -1.18 -5.20 33.52
C ARG A 128 -0.35 -5.14 32.24
N ARG A 129 0.66 -4.26 32.18
CA ARG A 129 1.55 -4.12 31.01
C ARG A 129 2.06 -5.46 30.47
N GLN A 130 2.48 -6.38 31.32
CA GLN A 130 2.94 -7.72 30.91
C GLN A 130 1.84 -8.53 30.19
N GLN A 131 0.60 -8.47 30.67
CA GLN A 131 -0.53 -9.15 30.05
C GLN A 131 -0.89 -8.54 28.68
N ARG A 132 -0.77 -7.21 28.56
CA ARG A 132 -0.93 -6.52 27.27
C ARG A 132 0.14 -6.95 26.27
N ILE A 133 1.39 -7.04 26.70
CA ILE A 133 2.50 -7.54 25.88
C ILE A 133 2.24 -8.98 25.43
N GLU A 134 1.75 -9.85 26.32
CA GLU A 134 1.40 -11.22 25.96
C GLU A 134 0.24 -11.30 24.96
N LEU A 135 -0.75 -10.42 25.08
CA LEU A 135 -1.85 -10.30 24.11
C LEU A 135 -1.31 -9.88 22.74
N ILE A 136 -0.50 -8.82 22.71
CA ILE A 136 0.15 -8.28 21.50
C ILE A 136 1.04 -9.34 20.86
N LYS A 137 1.79 -10.12 21.64
CA LYS A 137 2.62 -11.21 21.13
C LYS A 137 1.78 -12.30 20.47
N LYS A 138 0.67 -12.70 21.09
CA LYS A 138 -0.25 -13.69 20.49
C LYS A 138 -0.88 -13.19 19.19
N GLU A 139 -1.16 -11.89 19.11
CA GLU A 139 -1.67 -11.26 17.90
C GLU A 139 -0.58 -11.20 16.81
N PHE A 140 0.64 -10.83 17.19
CA PHE A 140 1.80 -10.78 16.30
C PHE A 140 2.16 -12.16 15.75
N ASP A 141 2.15 -13.20 16.57
CA ASP A 141 2.47 -14.57 16.15
C ASP A 141 1.55 -15.04 15.00
N LYS A 142 0.29 -14.54 14.97
CA LYS A 142 -0.70 -14.83 13.92
C LYS A 142 -0.71 -13.82 12.77
N SER A 143 -0.09 -12.65 12.95
CA SER A 143 -0.11 -11.56 11.96
C SER A 143 0.80 -11.88 10.77
N GLU A 144 0.44 -11.36 9.60
CA GLU A 144 1.29 -11.38 8.40
C GLU A 144 2.54 -10.49 8.55
N GLU A 145 2.55 -9.58 9.54
CA GLU A 145 3.72 -8.75 9.89
C GLU A 145 4.84 -9.57 10.57
N ASN A 146 4.57 -10.81 10.98
CA ASN A 146 5.60 -11.72 11.50
C ASN A 146 6.45 -12.28 10.35
N PRO A 147 7.77 -12.02 10.31
CA PRO A 147 8.65 -12.54 9.27
C PRO A 147 8.66 -14.07 9.13
N PHE A 148 8.28 -14.82 10.18
CA PHE A 148 8.19 -16.28 10.12
C PHE A 148 6.95 -16.79 9.35
N ASN A 149 5.90 -15.98 9.25
CA ASN A 149 4.70 -16.33 8.48
C ASN A 149 4.90 -16.05 6.98
N GLN A 150 5.99 -15.41 6.61
CA GLN A 150 6.37 -15.11 5.24
C GLN A 150 7.30 -16.20 4.67
N ALA A 151 7.37 -16.29 3.34
CA ALA A 151 8.31 -17.18 2.67
C ALA A 151 9.77 -16.78 2.99
N HIS A 152 10.53 -17.74 3.50
CA HIS A 152 11.94 -17.59 3.87
C HIS A 152 12.76 -18.73 3.27
N VAL A 153 14.06 -18.50 3.12
CA VAL A 153 15.02 -19.50 2.65
C VAL A 153 16.08 -19.74 3.72
N SER A 154 16.72 -20.91 3.69
CA SER A 154 17.86 -21.20 4.54
C SER A 154 19.01 -20.22 4.28
N PHE A 155 19.85 -19.99 5.29
CA PHE A 155 20.96 -19.05 5.20
C PHE A 155 21.97 -19.42 4.10
N ASP A 156 22.26 -20.72 3.98
CA ASP A 156 23.22 -21.28 3.03
C ASP A 156 22.61 -21.57 1.65
N ALA A 157 21.35 -21.17 1.41
CA ALA A 157 20.67 -21.43 0.15
C ALA A 157 21.40 -20.79 -1.05
N SER A 158 21.53 -21.57 -2.12
CA SER A 158 22.07 -21.08 -3.38
C SER A 158 21.14 -20.02 -4.02
N LYS A 159 21.67 -19.21 -4.94
CA LYS A 159 20.84 -18.20 -5.65
C LYS A 159 19.70 -18.86 -6.43
N ASP A 160 19.95 -20.06 -6.95
CA ASP A 160 18.98 -20.84 -7.72
C ASP A 160 17.88 -21.41 -6.82
N GLU A 161 18.20 -21.87 -5.61
CA GLU A 161 17.21 -22.27 -4.60
C GLU A 161 16.31 -21.09 -4.19
N ILE A 162 16.89 -19.89 -4.03
CA ILE A 162 16.11 -18.69 -3.71
C ILE A 162 15.16 -18.33 -4.86
N ALA A 163 15.62 -18.46 -6.10
CA ALA A 163 14.77 -18.27 -7.27
C ALA A 163 13.65 -19.33 -7.31
N ALA A 164 13.98 -20.60 -7.05
CA ALA A 164 13.00 -21.68 -7.02
C ALA A 164 11.92 -21.48 -5.96
N VAL A 165 12.27 -21.01 -4.74
CA VAL A 165 11.26 -20.68 -3.71
C VAL A 165 10.40 -19.49 -4.13
N ARG A 166 10.97 -18.46 -4.76
CA ARG A 166 10.18 -17.33 -5.31
C ARG A 166 9.19 -17.80 -6.37
N ASP A 167 9.66 -18.63 -7.28
CA ASP A 167 8.84 -19.13 -8.38
C ASP A 167 7.77 -20.11 -7.88
N ALA A 168 8.07 -20.91 -6.85
CA ALA A 168 7.09 -21.77 -6.19
C ALA A 168 5.97 -20.95 -5.51
N GLU A 169 6.32 -19.88 -4.79
CA GLU A 169 5.34 -18.98 -4.17
C GLU A 169 4.51 -18.19 -5.21
N ARG A 170 5.15 -17.70 -6.28
CA ARG A 170 4.45 -17.09 -7.42
C ARG A 170 3.50 -18.07 -8.09
N LYS A 171 3.94 -19.31 -8.32
CA LYS A 171 3.09 -20.34 -8.92
C LYS A 171 1.91 -20.72 -8.01
N LYS A 172 2.11 -20.73 -6.69
CA LYS A 172 1.05 -20.99 -5.70
C LYS A 172 -0.01 -19.88 -5.70
N THR A 173 0.43 -18.63 -5.76
CA THR A 173 -0.46 -17.46 -5.84
C THR A 173 -1.17 -17.39 -7.19
N GLU A 174 -0.47 -17.65 -8.31
CA GLU A 174 -1.07 -17.80 -9.63
C GLU A 174 -2.13 -18.90 -9.64
N ALA A 175 -1.81 -20.09 -9.12
CA ALA A 175 -2.75 -21.21 -9.07
C ALA A 175 -4.04 -20.87 -8.29
N ARG A 176 -3.92 -20.13 -7.17
CA ARG A 176 -5.07 -19.64 -6.41
C ARG A 176 -5.95 -18.69 -7.23
N LEU A 177 -5.31 -17.84 -8.03
CA LEU A 177 -5.97 -16.78 -8.78
C LEU A 177 -6.53 -17.23 -10.14
N THR A 178 -6.06 -18.37 -10.64
CA THR A 178 -6.58 -19.01 -11.86
C THR A 178 -7.73 -19.99 -11.62
N LYS A 179 -8.02 -20.32 -10.34
CA LYS A 179 -9.14 -21.17 -9.95
C LYS A 179 -10.46 -20.40 -10.00
#